data_AF-A0A3N5SQA0-F1
#
_entry.id   AF-A0A3N5SQA0-F1
#
_cell.length_a   1.000
_cell.length_b   1.000
_cell.length_c   1.000
_cell.angle_alpha   90.00
_cell.angle_beta   90.00
_cell.angle_gamma   90.00
#
_symmetry.space_group_name_H-M   'P 1'
#
loop_
_entity.id
_entity.type
_entity.pdbx_description
1 polymer ?
#
loop_
_entity_poly.entity_id
_entity_poly.type
_entity_poly.pdbx_seq_one_letter_code
_entity_poly.pdbx_strand_id
1 'polypeptide(L)'
;MKTIFQKPPSKWTVIFTGLTWAIVYFLVRRLLNNDQLPQGWSIVLALVPIIPFAFFLAFMLANLRQMDELHRRVQLEALAIAFPLAMLLFMLLGLLELVIQLPPQDWGYRHTWYYLPLFYFIGLGVAWRRYQ
;
A
#
# COMPACT_ATOMS: atom_id res chain seq x y z
N MET A 1 14.06 11.83 21.77
CA MET A 1 14.32 10.74 20.80
C MET A 1 14.61 11.37 19.45
N LYS A 2 15.90 11.55 19.08
CA LYS A 2 16.29 12.17 17.80
C LYS A 2 15.93 11.19 16.67
N THR A 3 14.98 11.57 15.82
CA THR A 3 14.51 10.75 14.70
C THR A 3 15.57 10.64 13.61
N ILE A 4 15.65 9.47 12.98
CA ILE A 4 16.59 9.07 11.90
C ILE A 4 16.61 10.05 10.70
N PHE A 5 15.63 10.96 10.60
CA PHE A 5 15.56 12.02 9.59
C PHE A 5 15.67 13.40 10.24
N GLN A 6 16.87 14.00 10.23
CA GLN A 6 17.09 15.40 10.62
C GLN A 6 16.49 16.38 9.59
N LYS A 7 16.29 15.94 8.34
CA LYS A 7 15.67 16.71 7.26
C LYS A 7 14.58 15.84 6.62
N PRO A 8 13.39 16.39 6.27
CA PRO A 8 12.38 15.65 5.50
C PRO A 8 13.00 15.03 4.25
N PRO A 9 12.69 13.76 3.94
CA PRO A 9 12.97 13.24 2.62
C PRO A 9 12.16 14.04 1.60
N SER A 10 12.80 14.43 0.50
CA SER A 10 12.12 15.22 -0.53
C SER A 10 10.92 14.46 -1.10
N LYS A 11 9.91 15.20 -1.61
CA LYS A 11 8.76 14.59 -2.32
C LYS A 11 9.20 13.61 -3.42
N TRP A 12 10.29 13.93 -4.12
CA TRP A 12 10.89 13.04 -5.12
C TRP A 12 11.42 11.75 -4.51
N THR A 13 12.00 11.79 -3.31
CA THR A 13 12.48 10.57 -2.61
C THR A 13 11.34 9.61 -2.32
N VAL A 14 10.17 10.11 -1.90
CA VAL A 14 8.97 9.29 -1.68
C VAL A 14 8.49 8.67 -2.99
N ILE A 15 8.44 9.47 -4.06
CA ILE A 15 8.03 8.98 -5.39
C ILE A 15 9.01 7.91 -5.90
N PHE A 16 10.32 8.17 -5.83
CA PHE A 16 11.36 7.23 -6.28
C PHE A 16 11.32 5.91 -5.49
N THR A 17 11.15 5.97 -4.18
CA THR A 17 11.04 4.74 -3.36
C THR A 17 9.76 3.97 -3.64
N GLY A 18 8.63 4.65 -3.86
CA GLY A 18 7.39 4.02 -4.28
C GLY A 18 7.49 3.35 -5.66
N LEU A 19 8.12 4.03 -6.63
CA LEU A 19 8.38 3.46 -7.96
C LEU A 19 9.35 2.27 -7.89
N THR A 20 10.41 2.39 -7.09
CA THR A 20 11.37 1.31 -6.87
C THR A 20 10.66 0.09 -6.29
N TRP A 21 9.81 0.28 -5.28
CA TRP A 21 9.00 -0.79 -4.72
C TRP A 21 8.09 -1.42 -5.78
N ALA A 22 7.37 -0.63 -6.58
CA ALA A 22 6.48 -1.14 -7.61
C ALA A 22 7.24 -1.98 -8.64
N ILE A 23 8.38 -1.48 -9.15
CA ILE A 23 9.24 -2.21 -10.08
C ILE A 23 9.71 -3.53 -9.45
N VAL A 24 10.24 -3.48 -8.23
CA VAL A 24 10.72 -4.68 -7.51
C VAL A 24 9.59 -5.69 -7.29
N TYR A 25 8.40 -5.24 -6.88
CA TYR A 25 7.24 -6.11 -6.69
C TYR A 25 6.84 -6.82 -8.00
N PHE A 26 6.73 -6.09 -9.11
CA PHE A 26 6.36 -6.70 -10.39
C PHE A 26 7.44 -7.63 -10.96
N LEU A 27 8.73 -7.29 -10.77
CA LEU A 27 9.85 -8.17 -11.13
C LEU A 27 9.82 -9.47 -10.31
N VAL A 28 9.73 -9.36 -8.99
CA VAL A 28 9.65 -10.53 -8.09
C VAL A 28 8.43 -11.38 -8.43
N ARG A 29 7.25 -10.76 -8.66
CA ARG A 29 6.04 -11.48 -9.08
C ARG A 29 6.27 -12.26 -10.38
N ARG A 30 6.94 -11.66 -11.37
CA ARG A 30 7.25 -12.33 -12.64
C ARG A 30 8.21 -13.50 -12.44
N LEU A 31 9.22 -13.35 -11.60
CA LEU A 31 10.18 -14.40 -11.30
C LEU A 31 9.54 -15.58 -10.55
N LEU A 32 8.70 -15.29 -9.55
CA LEU A 32 8.00 -16.31 -8.75
C LEU A 32 6.94 -17.09 -9.54
N ASN A 33 6.39 -16.52 -10.61
CA ASN A 33 5.43 -17.20 -11.49
C ASN A 33 6.08 -18.19 -12.47
N ASN A 34 7.41 -18.24 -12.58
CA ASN A 34 8.10 -19.06 -13.58
C ASN A 34 8.42 -20.50 -13.09
N ASP A 35 7.90 -20.94 -11.93
CA ASP A 35 7.97 -22.30 -11.33
C ASP A 35 9.34 -23.01 -11.26
N GLN A 36 10.43 -22.37 -11.66
CA GLN A 36 11.77 -22.96 -11.76
C GLN A 36 12.62 -22.80 -10.49
N LEU A 37 12.12 -22.11 -9.47
CA LEU A 37 12.91 -21.75 -8.29
C LEU A 37 12.69 -22.73 -7.14
N PRO A 38 13.77 -23.19 -6.46
CA PRO A 38 13.64 -23.96 -5.23
C PRO A 38 12.85 -23.18 -4.17
N GLN A 39 12.03 -23.88 -3.38
CA GLN A 39 11.12 -23.27 -2.40
C GLN A 39 11.81 -22.25 -1.47
N GLY A 40 13.02 -22.55 -0.99
CA GLY A 40 13.78 -21.63 -0.13
C GLY A 40 14.07 -20.29 -0.80
N TRP A 41 14.50 -20.29 -2.06
CA TRP A 41 14.74 -19.07 -2.84
C TRP A 41 13.45 -18.30 -3.12
N SER A 42 12.35 -19.01 -3.39
CA SER A 42 11.04 -18.39 -3.60
C SER A 42 10.56 -17.62 -2.37
N ILE A 43 10.78 -18.15 -1.16
CA ILE A 43 10.45 -17.45 0.10
C ILE A 43 11.31 -16.19 0.27
N VAL A 44 12.62 -16.30 0.06
CA VAL A 44 13.53 -15.14 0.17
C VAL A 44 13.12 -14.05 -0.82
N LEU A 45 12.86 -14.40 -2.08
CA LEU A 45 12.42 -13.46 -3.11
C LEU A 45 11.08 -12.80 -2.77
N ALA A 46 10.13 -13.52 -2.19
CA ALA A 46 8.84 -12.96 -1.77
C ALA A 46 8.97 -11.85 -0.70
N LEU A 47 10.06 -11.85 0.09
CA LEU A 47 10.34 -10.84 1.10
C LEU A 47 11.09 -9.61 0.56
N VAL A 48 11.75 -9.71 -0.59
CA VAL A 48 12.51 -8.61 -1.20
C VAL A 48 11.70 -7.31 -1.36
N PRO A 49 10.44 -7.29 -1.84
CA PRO A 49 9.68 -6.05 -1.97
C PRO A 49 9.32 -5.39 -0.64
N ILE A 50 9.43 -6.09 0.49
CA ILE A 50 9.13 -5.52 1.82
C ILE A 50 10.14 -4.43 2.20
N ILE A 51 11.41 -4.58 1.82
CA ILE A 51 12.48 -3.63 2.12
C ILE A 51 12.21 -2.25 1.50
N PRO A 52 12.06 -2.10 0.16
CA PRO A 52 11.76 -0.80 -0.43
C PRO A 52 10.40 -0.25 0.02
N PHE A 53 9.43 -1.10 0.34
CA PHE A 53 8.15 -0.65 0.90
C PHE A 53 8.33 -0.05 2.30
N ALA A 54 9.15 -0.65 3.16
CA ALA A 54 9.45 -0.12 4.49
C ALA A 54 10.12 1.25 4.41
N PHE A 55 11.04 1.45 3.47
CA PHE A 55 11.63 2.76 3.20
C PHE A 55 10.60 3.77 2.69
N PHE A 56 9.76 3.37 1.74
CA PHE A 56 8.66 4.21 1.25
C PHE A 56 7.75 4.67 2.41
N LEU A 57 7.32 3.74 3.28
CA LEU A 57 6.52 4.06 4.46
C LEU A 57 7.24 5.01 5.42
N ALA A 58 8.51 4.74 5.74
CA ALA A 58 9.29 5.59 6.64
C ALA A 58 9.39 7.03 6.10
N PHE A 59 9.62 7.19 4.80
CA PHE A 59 9.71 8.50 4.17
C PHE A 59 8.36 9.20 4.01
N MET A 60 7.30 8.45 3.72
CA MET A 60 5.94 8.96 3.66
C MET A 60 5.49 9.48 5.03
N LEU A 61 5.71 8.71 6.11
CA LEU A 61 5.44 9.13 7.48
C LEU A 61 6.26 10.35 7.90
N ALA A 62 7.54 10.41 7.50
CA ALA A 62 8.38 11.57 7.78
C ALA A 62 7.87 12.85 7.10
N ASN A 63 7.30 12.74 5.88
CA ASN A 63 6.65 13.85 5.19
C ASN A 63 5.32 14.25 5.84
N LEU A 64 4.46 13.28 6.19
CA LEU A 64 3.18 13.54 6.85
C LEU A 64 3.33 14.35 8.15
N ARG A 65 4.42 14.13 8.89
CA ARG A 65 4.70 14.86 10.15
C ARG A 65 5.06 16.34 9.94
N GLN A 66 5.40 16.74 8.73
CA GLN A 66 5.84 18.10 8.40
C GLN A 66 4.83 18.86 7.55
N MET A 67 3.74 18.20 7.17
CA MET A 67 2.60 18.84 6.54
C MET A 67 1.95 19.79 7.54
N ASP A 68 1.37 20.87 7.03
CA ASP A 68 0.51 21.74 7.82
C ASP A 68 -0.70 20.96 8.37
N GLU A 69 -1.42 21.58 9.31
CA GLU A 69 -2.56 20.94 9.96
C GLU A 69 -3.69 20.63 8.99
N LEU A 70 -3.90 21.49 7.99
CA LEU A 70 -4.95 21.33 6.98
C LEU A 70 -4.70 20.09 6.13
N HIS A 71 -3.54 20.01 5.48
CA HIS A 71 -3.19 18.88 4.64
C HIS A 71 -3.08 17.59 5.46
N ARG A 72 -2.57 17.64 6.70
CA ARG A 72 -2.58 16.47 7.59
C ARG A 72 -3.99 16.02 7.94
N ARG A 73 -4.94 16.94 8.14
CA ARG A 73 -6.36 16.61 8.37
C ARG A 73 -6.99 15.94 7.15
N VAL A 74 -6.72 16.46 5.95
CA VAL A 74 -7.18 15.85 4.69
C VAL A 74 -6.68 14.41 4.55
N GLN A 75 -5.40 14.17 4.87
CA GLN A 75 -4.79 12.83 4.86
C GLN A 75 -5.44 11.88 5.88
N LEU A 76 -5.75 12.37 7.08
CA LEU A 76 -6.43 11.59 8.12
C LEU A 76 -7.88 11.27 7.73
N GLU A 77 -8.62 12.22 7.17
CA GLU A 77 -9.97 11.97 6.67
C GLU A 77 -9.98 10.97 5.52
N ALA A 78 -9.03 11.08 4.59
CA ALA A 78 -8.85 10.11 3.52
C ALA A 78 -8.66 8.69 4.06
N LEU A 79 -7.81 8.54 5.08
CA LEU A 79 -7.56 7.26 5.75
C LEU A 79 -8.78 6.76 6.54
N ALA A 80 -9.51 7.68 7.19
CA ALA A 80 -10.74 7.37 7.93
C ALA A 80 -11.88 6.90 7.02
N ILE A 81 -11.90 7.30 5.75
CA ILE A 81 -12.80 6.76 4.71
C ILE A 81 -12.28 5.42 4.17
N ALA A 82 -10.97 5.34 3.90
CA ALA A 82 -10.38 4.16 3.27
C ALA A 82 -10.45 2.91 4.17
N PHE A 83 -10.24 3.08 5.47
CA PHE A 83 -10.23 2.00 6.45
C PHE A 83 -11.55 1.22 6.52
N PRO A 84 -12.73 1.85 6.74
CA PRO A 84 -13.99 1.12 6.75
C PRO A 84 -14.35 0.53 5.38
N LEU A 85 -13.98 1.17 4.26
CA LEU A 85 -14.16 0.58 2.92
C LEU A 85 -13.33 -0.71 2.75
N ALA A 86 -12.09 -0.72 3.23
CA ALA A 86 -11.25 -1.91 3.24
C ALA A 86 -11.85 -3.03 4.12
N MET A 87 -12.36 -2.68 5.31
CA MET A 87 -13.05 -3.62 6.17
C MET A 87 -14.29 -4.20 5.49
N LEU A 88 -15.13 -3.36 4.87
CA LEU A 88 -16.32 -3.79 4.14
C LEU A 88 -15.96 -4.76 3.00
N LEU A 89 -14.89 -4.47 2.24
CA LEU A 89 -14.40 -5.37 1.21
C LEU A 89 -13.99 -6.72 1.78
N PHE A 90 -13.18 -6.75 2.84
CA PHE A 90 -12.74 -8.02 3.44
C PHE A 90 -13.87 -8.80 4.09
N MET A 91 -14.82 -8.14 4.74
CA MET A 91 -16.03 -8.78 5.28
C MET A 91 -16.87 -9.37 4.16
N LEU A 92 -17.09 -8.61 3.08
CA LEU A 92 -17.85 -9.08 1.93
C LEU A 92 -17.20 -10.31 1.29
N LEU A 93 -15.90 -10.26 1.01
CA LEU A 93 -15.17 -11.39 0.42
C LEU A 93 -15.16 -12.60 1.36
N GLY A 94 -14.90 -12.39 2.65
CA GLY A 94 -14.90 -13.48 3.63
C GLY A 94 -16.27 -14.14 3.80
N LEU A 95 -17.37 -13.38 3.75
CA LEU A 95 -18.72 -13.95 3.78
C LEU A 95 -19.08 -14.65 2.45
N LEU A 96 -18.66 -14.10 1.32
CA LEU A 96 -18.88 -14.73 0.01
C LEU A 96 -18.14 -16.06 -0.11
N GLU A 97 -16.92 -16.18 0.42
CA GLU A 97 -16.17 -17.44 0.45
C GLU A 97 -16.90 -18.59 1.18
N LEU A 98 -17.83 -18.27 2.08
CA LEU A 98 -18.66 -19.28 2.77
C LEU A 98 -19.79 -19.84 1.89
N VAL A 99 -20.18 -19.12 0.83
CA VAL A 99 -21.36 -19.43 0.01
C VAL A 99 -20.98 -19.80 -1.42
N ILE A 100 -19.92 -19.20 -1.96
CA ILE A 100 -19.45 -19.40 -3.33
C ILE A 100 -17.94 -19.61 -3.38
N GLN A 101 -17.47 -20.42 -4.34
CA GLN A 101 -16.05 -20.55 -4.61
C GLN A 101 -15.55 -19.30 -5.35
N LEU A 102 -14.81 -18.43 -4.66
CA LEU A 102 -14.15 -17.31 -5.30
C LEU A 102 -12.87 -17.79 -6.01
N PRO A 103 -12.73 -17.58 -7.34
CA PRO A 103 -11.53 -17.97 -8.05
C PRO A 103 -10.31 -17.21 -7.50
N PRO A 104 -9.24 -17.91 -7.03
CA PRO A 104 -8.06 -17.24 -6.47
C PRO A 104 -7.35 -16.34 -7.49
N GLN A 105 -7.51 -16.61 -8.79
CA GLN A 105 -6.99 -15.75 -9.85
C GLN A 105 -7.63 -14.36 -9.90
N ASP A 106 -8.87 -14.21 -9.42
CA ASP A 106 -9.61 -12.93 -9.47
C ASP A 106 -9.62 -12.26 -8.10
N TRP A 107 -9.82 -13.03 -7.03
CA TRP A 107 -10.08 -12.52 -5.67
C TRP A 107 -9.01 -12.86 -4.63
N GLY A 108 -7.92 -13.53 -5.03
CA GLY A 108 -6.81 -13.83 -4.13
C GLY A 108 -6.07 -12.56 -3.66
N TYR A 109 -5.31 -12.68 -2.57
CA TYR A 109 -4.60 -11.56 -1.93
C TYR A 109 -3.75 -10.69 -2.87
N ARG A 110 -3.26 -11.27 -3.98
CA ARG A 110 -2.48 -10.58 -5.02
C ARG A 110 -3.28 -9.51 -5.78
N HIS A 111 -4.60 -9.59 -5.77
CA HIS A 111 -5.53 -8.69 -6.45
C HIS A 111 -6.29 -7.80 -5.46
N THR A 112 -6.54 -8.28 -4.25
CA THR A 112 -7.31 -7.53 -3.25
C THR A 112 -6.54 -6.31 -2.71
N TRP A 113 -5.21 -6.35 -2.67
CA TRP A 113 -4.46 -5.26 -2.06
C TRP A 113 -4.53 -3.94 -2.85
N TYR A 114 -4.76 -3.95 -4.17
CA TYR A 114 -4.87 -2.73 -4.98
C TYR A 114 -6.08 -1.86 -4.61
N TYR A 115 -7.10 -2.46 -3.98
CA TYR A 115 -8.26 -1.70 -3.50
C TYR A 115 -7.91 -0.79 -2.32
N LEU A 116 -6.90 -1.12 -1.52
CA LEU A 116 -6.47 -0.30 -0.38
C LEU A 116 -6.01 1.11 -0.81
N PRO A 117 -5.03 1.27 -1.72
CA PRO A 117 -4.67 2.60 -2.22
C PRO A 117 -5.81 3.24 -3.00
N LEU A 118 -6.64 2.47 -3.73
CA LEU A 118 -7.81 3.00 -4.42
C LEU A 118 -8.79 3.68 -3.45
N PHE A 119 -9.16 3.00 -2.35
CA PHE A 119 -10.04 3.56 -1.32
C PHE A 119 -9.42 4.79 -0.65
N TYR A 120 -8.11 4.78 -0.43
CA TYR A 120 -7.40 5.97 0.04
C TYR A 120 -7.47 7.14 -0.93
N PHE A 121 -7.28 6.93 -2.25
CA PHE A 121 -7.41 8.01 -3.23
C PHE A 121 -8.84 8.53 -3.38
N ILE A 122 -9.84 7.65 -3.27
CA ILE A 122 -11.25 8.05 -3.19
C ILE A 122 -11.48 8.93 -1.96
N GLY A 123 -11.04 8.48 -0.78
CA GLY A 123 -11.11 9.25 0.46
C GLY A 123 -10.39 10.59 0.35
N LEU A 124 -9.24 10.63 -0.32
CA LEU A 124 -8.46 11.84 -0.56
C LEU A 124 -9.24 12.84 -1.43
N GLY A 125 -9.87 12.37 -2.50
CA GLY A 125 -10.71 13.21 -3.36
C GLY A 125 -11.94 13.77 -2.62
N VAL A 126 -12.58 12.96 -1.78
CA VAL A 126 -13.71 13.39 -0.95
C VAL A 126 -13.26 14.43 0.08
N ALA A 127 -12.17 14.16 0.81
CA ALA A 127 -11.64 15.07 1.82
C ALA A 127 -11.20 16.41 1.19
N TRP A 128 -10.50 16.39 0.06
CA TRP A 128 -10.06 17.62 -0.62
C TRP A 128 -11.22 18.53 -1.01
N ARG A 129 -12.31 17.98 -1.54
CA ARG A 129 -13.51 18.75 -1.93
C ARG A 129 -14.17 19.50 -0.77
N ARG A 130 -13.93 19.06 0.47
CA ARG A 130 -14.48 19.69 1.68
C ARG A 130 -13.69 20.92 2.14
N TYR A 131 -12.42 21.00 1.76
CA TYR A 131 -11.48 22.03 2.20
C TYR A 131 -11.11 23.04 1.08
N GLN A 132 -11.74 22.91 -0.10
CA GLN A 132 -11.80 23.96 -1.13
C GLN A 132 -12.97 24.90 -0.86
#